data_AF-C4YSZ7-F1
#
_entry.id   AF-C4YSZ7-F1
#
_cell.length_a   1.000
_cell.length_b   1.000
_cell.length_c   1.000
_cell.angle_alpha   90.00
_cell.angle_beta   90.00
_cell.angle_gamma   90.00
#
_symmetry.space_group_name_H-M   'P 1'
#
loop_
_entity.id
_entity.type
_entity.pdbx_description
1 polymer ?
#
loop_
_entity_poly.entity_id
_entity_poly.type
_entity_poly.pdbx_seq_one_letter_code
_entity_poly.pdbx_strand_id
1 'polypeptide(L)'
;MDQLNVKEQQEFQQIVEQKQMKDFMNLYSNLVSRCFDDCVNDFTSNSLTSKETSCIAKCSEKFLKHSERVGQRFQEQKYVDLSRVTNGNMPLMIIIIYHQIILTNKLILL
;
A
#
# COMPACT_ATOMS: atom_id res chain seq x y z
N MET A 1 -7.30 19.50 8.82
CA MET A 1 -7.57 18.67 7.64
C MET A 1 -8.32 19.57 6.68
N ASP A 2 -7.59 20.30 5.85
CA ASP A 2 -8.16 21.23 4.88
C ASP A 2 -9.15 20.46 3.99
N GLN A 3 -10.40 20.91 3.97
CA GLN A 3 -11.45 20.33 3.17
C GLN A 3 -11.11 20.64 1.70
N LEU A 4 -10.46 19.67 1.04
CA LEU A 4 -10.23 19.71 -0.40
C LEU A 4 -11.56 20.01 -1.10
N ASN A 5 -11.54 21.04 -1.94
CA ASN A 5 -12.69 21.42 -2.75
C ASN A 5 -13.05 20.26 -3.70
N VAL A 6 -14.32 20.08 -4.07
CA VAL A 6 -14.80 18.93 -4.87
C VAL A 6 -14.00 18.75 -6.17
N LYS A 7 -13.55 19.85 -6.76
CA LYS A 7 -12.68 19.88 -7.95
C LYS A 7 -11.27 19.36 -7.65
N GLU A 8 -10.69 19.73 -6.51
CA GLU A 8 -9.37 19.25 -6.06
C GLU A 8 -9.42 17.77 -5.68
N GLN A 9 -10.57 17.28 -5.19
CA GLN A 9 -10.79 15.87 -4.88
C GLN A 9 -10.78 14.99 -6.15
N GLN A 10 -11.34 15.49 -7.26
CA GLN A 10 -11.28 14.82 -8.57
C GLN A 10 -9.87 14.84 -9.17
N GLU A 11 -9.18 15.98 -9.13
CA GLU A 11 -7.78 16.06 -9.57
C GLU A 11 -6.87 15.15 -8.73
N PHE A 12 -7.11 15.09 -7.42
CA PHE A 12 -6.41 14.18 -6.52
C PHE A 12 -6.62 12.71 -6.89
N GLN A 13 -7.85 12.30 -7.21
CA GLN A 13 -8.12 10.92 -7.67
C GLN A 13 -7.33 10.59 -8.94
N GLN A 14 -7.29 11.49 -9.92
CA GLN A 14 -6.52 11.29 -11.14
C GLN A 14 -5.02 11.17 -10.87
N ILE A 15 -4.47 12.01 -9.98
CA ILE A 15 -3.07 11.95 -9.58
C ILE A 15 -2.77 10.62 -8.86
N VAL A 16 -3.68 10.15 -7.99
CA VAL A 16 -3.55 8.87 -7.29
C VAL A 16 -3.53 7.72 -8.28
N GLU A 17 -4.45 7.67 -9.25
CA GLU A 17 -4.49 6.62 -10.27
C GLU A 17 -3.21 6.59 -11.13
N GLN A 18 -2.75 7.76 -11.59
CA GLN A 18 -1.49 7.87 -12.33
C GLN A 18 -0.30 7.38 -11.51
N LYS A 19 -0.28 7.70 -10.22
CA LYS A 19 0.77 7.26 -9.31
C LYS A 19 0.75 5.75 -9.10
N GLN A 20 -0.43 5.16 -8.91
CA GLN A 20 -0.58 3.70 -8.81
C GLN A 20 -0.01 2.99 -10.05
N MET A 21 -0.29 3.51 -11.25
CA MET A 21 0.23 2.95 -12.49
C MET A 21 1.76 3.03 -12.55
N LYS A 22 2.34 4.19 -12.19
CA LYS A 22 3.79 4.37 -12.16
C LYS A 22 4.47 3.44 -11.16
N ASP A 23 3.89 3.31 -9.96
CA ASP A 23 4.42 2.44 -8.91
C ASP A 23 4.34 0.95 -9.34
N PHE A 24 3.28 0.56 -10.04
CA PHE A 24 3.17 -0.78 -10.64
C PHE A 24 4.25 -1.03 -11.69
N MET A 25 4.51 -0.08 -12.59
CA MET A 25 5.56 -0.22 -13.61
C MET A 25 6.95 -0.33 -12.98
N ASN A 26 7.21 0.42 -11.91
CA ASN A 26 8.45 0.30 -11.15
C ASN A 26 8.58 -1.06 -10.48
N LEU A 27 7.50 -1.56 -9.86
CA LEU A 27 7.48 -2.90 -9.26
C LEU A 27 7.79 -3.97 -10.31
N TYR A 28 7.16 -3.88 -11.48
CA TYR A 28 7.38 -4.80 -12.60
C TYR A 28 8.82 -4.77 -13.10
N SER A 29 9.37 -3.58 -13.33
CA SER A 29 10.77 -3.44 -13.79
C SER A 29 11.77 -4.02 -12.78
N ASN A 30 11.56 -3.75 -11.49
CA ASN A 30 12.40 -4.31 -10.42
C ASN A 30 12.29 -5.83 -10.32
N LEU A 31 11.07 -6.36 -10.46
CA LEU A 31 10.83 -7.81 -10.46
C LEU A 31 11.60 -8.48 -11.60
N VAL A 32 11.46 -7.95 -12.82
CA VAL A 32 12.12 -8.51 -14.01
C VAL A 32 13.64 -8.48 -13.85
N SER A 33 14.21 -7.34 -13.44
CA SER A 33 15.67 -7.22 -13.22
C SER A 33 16.15 -8.24 -12.19
N ARG A 34 15.48 -8.32 -11.03
CA ARG A 34 15.87 -9.21 -9.94
C ARG A 34 15.85 -10.68 -10.36
N CYS A 35 14.76 -11.11 -11.00
CA CYS A 35 14.62 -12.51 -11.40
C CYS A 35 15.53 -12.85 -12.58
N PHE A 36 15.84 -11.89 -13.45
CA PHE A 36 16.85 -12.08 -14.48
C PHE A 36 18.23 -12.31 -13.86
N ASP A 37 18.67 -11.42 -12.97
CA ASP A 37 19.98 -11.49 -12.32
C ASP A 37 20.15 -12.76 -11.46
N ASP A 38 19.09 -13.18 -10.76
CA ASP A 38 19.14 -14.34 -9.85
C ASP A 38 18.98 -15.69 -10.58
N CYS A 39 18.23 -15.74 -11.69
CA CYS A 39 17.86 -17.00 -12.33
C CYS A 39 18.48 -17.24 -13.70
N VAL A 40 18.78 -16.20 -14.49
CA VAL A 40 19.32 -16.37 -15.84
C VAL A 40 20.85 -16.37 -15.77
N ASN A 41 21.43 -17.57 -15.82
CA ASN A 41 22.87 -17.76 -15.67
C ASN A 41 23.49 -18.57 -16.81
N ASP A 42 22.68 -19.13 -17.70
CA ASP A 42 23.14 -19.87 -18.86
C ASP A 42 22.93 -19.03 -20.13
N PHE A 43 24.04 -18.62 -20.75
CA PHE A 43 24.03 -17.82 -21.98
C PHE A 43 24.39 -18.65 -23.22
N THR A 44 24.25 -19.98 -23.15
CA THR A 44 24.55 -20.88 -24.28
C THR A 44 23.43 -20.94 -25.32
N SER A 45 22.20 -20.52 -24.97
CA SER A 45 21.05 -20.46 -25.88
C SER A 45 20.32 -19.12 -25.82
N ASN A 46 19.58 -18.79 -26.88
CA ASN A 46 18.68 -17.63 -26.92
C ASN A 46 17.30 -17.90 -26.30
N SER A 47 17.13 -19.07 -25.68
CA SER A 47 15.92 -19.50 -25.00
C SER A 47 16.23 -19.87 -23.55
N LEU A 48 15.23 -19.68 -22.68
CA LEU A 48 15.32 -20.07 -21.28
C LEU A 48 15.26 -21.59 -21.15
N THR A 49 16.12 -22.13 -20.31
CA THR A 49 16.06 -23.55 -19.95
C THR A 49 14.86 -23.84 -19.04
N SER A 50 14.48 -25.12 -18.91
CA SER A 50 13.40 -25.53 -17.99
C SER A 50 13.71 -25.21 -16.51
N LYS A 51 15.01 -25.22 -16.15
CA LYS A 51 15.48 -24.85 -14.81
C LYS A 51 15.31 -23.37 -14.55
N GLU A 52 15.75 -22.52 -15.48
CA GLU A 52 15.61 -21.06 -15.38
C GLU A 52 14.13 -20.64 -15.38
N THR A 53 13.31 -21.23 -16.24
CA THR A 53 11.86 -21.00 -16.26
C THR A 53 11.21 -21.32 -14.91
N SER A 54 11.57 -22.45 -14.31
CA SER A 54 11.10 -22.84 -12.97
C SER A 54 11.63 -21.90 -11.87
N CYS A 55 12.86 -21.38 -12.01
CA CYS A 55 13.43 -20.40 -11.09
C CYS A 55 12.68 -19.06 -11.16
N ILE A 56 12.45 -18.54 -12.37
CA ILE A 56 11.75 -17.26 -12.59
C ILE A 56 10.33 -17.32 -12.01
N ALA A 57 9.62 -18.45 -12.17
CA ALA A 57 8.30 -18.63 -11.57
C ALA A 57 8.34 -18.50 -10.03
N LYS A 58 9.29 -19.19 -9.38
CA LYS A 58 9.48 -19.13 -7.92
C LYS A 58 9.95 -17.75 -7.45
N CYS A 59 10.86 -17.12 -8.21
CA CYS A 59 11.36 -15.78 -7.93
C CYS A 59 10.21 -14.76 -7.95
N SER A 60 9.36 -14.81 -8.97
CA SER A 60 8.22 -13.92 -9.12
C SER A 60 7.23 -14.05 -7.97
N GLU A 61 6.86 -15.29 -7.62
CA GLU A 61 5.98 -15.54 -6.47
C GLU A 61 6.58 -15.02 -5.16
N LYS A 62 7.86 -15.30 -4.92
CA LYS A 62 8.57 -14.87 -3.71
C LYS A 62 8.67 -13.35 -3.62
N PHE A 63 8.98 -12.67 -4.72
CA PHE A 63 9.12 -11.22 -4.78
C PHE A 63 7.79 -10.51 -4.51
N LEU A 64 6.69 -11.00 -5.08
CA LEU A 64 5.36 -10.43 -4.86
C LEU A 64 4.90 -10.62 -3.40
N LYS A 65 5.04 -11.83 -2.85
CA LYS A 65 4.74 -12.10 -1.42
C LYS A 65 5.60 -11.26 -0.49
N HIS A 66 6.88 -11.05 -0.84
CA HIS A 66 7.77 -10.18 -0.09
C HIS A 66 7.30 -8.72 -0.15
N SER A 67 6.98 -8.22 -1.35
CA SER A 67 6.52 -6.84 -1.56
C SER A 67 5.21 -6.57 -0.82
N GLU A 68 4.27 -7.52 -0.83
CA GLU A 68 3.02 -7.42 -0.08
C GLU A 68 3.28 -7.37 1.44
N ARG A 69 4.12 -8.27 1.96
CA ARG A 69 4.46 -8.31 3.39
C ARG A 69 5.15 -7.02 3.84
N VAL A 70 6.10 -6.52 3.06
CA VAL A 70 6.78 -5.24 3.34
C VAL A 70 5.76 -4.10 3.30
N GLY A 71 4.85 -4.09 2.32
CA GLY A 71 3.76 -3.14 2.22
C GLY A 71 2.86 -3.12 3.47
N GLN A 72 2.45 -4.29 3.97
CA GLN A 72 1.67 -4.41 5.21
C GLN A 72 2.42 -3.84 6.42
N ARG A 73 3.71 -4.19 6.59
CA ARG A 73 4.52 -3.65 7.70
C ARG A 73 4.72 -2.14 7.59
N PHE A 74 4.88 -1.62 6.37
CA PHE A 74 5.04 -0.19 6.13
C PHE A 74 3.76 0.59 6.47
N GLN A 75 2.59 0.03 6.14
CA GLN A 75 1.30 0.59 6.56
C GLN A 75 1.19 0.62 8.08
N GLU A 76 1.49 -0.49 8.77
CA GLU A 76 1.52 -0.55 10.24
C GLU A 76 2.45 0.52 10.84
N GLN A 77 3.66 0.69 10.30
CA GLN A 77 4.59 1.72 10.77
C GLN A 77 4.11 3.15 10.48
N LYS A 78 3.44 3.39 9.35
CA LYS A 78 2.86 4.70 9.05
C LYS A 78 1.73 5.07 10.02
N TYR A 79 0.95 4.10 10.50
CA TYR A 79 -0.01 4.34 11.58
C TYR A 79 0.69 4.59 12.92
N VAL A 80 1.83 3.93 13.19
CA VAL A 80 2.64 4.21 14.38
C VAL A 80 3.24 5.62 14.34
N ASP A 81 3.71 6.10 13.20
CA ASP A 81 4.24 7.47 13.05
C ASP A 81 3.12 8.52 13.14
N LEU A 82 1.95 8.28 12.52
CA LEU A 82 0.78 9.13 12.72
C LEU A 82 0.33 9.17 14.19
N SER A 83 0.42 8.04 14.91
CA SER A 83 0.10 7.99 16.35
C SER A 83 1.11 8.76 17.22
N ARG A 84 2.35 8.98 16.75
CA ARG A 84 3.31 9.87 17.41
C ARG A 84 3.02 11.35 17.13
N VAL A 85 2.52 11.69 15.95
CA VAL A 85 2.09 13.07 15.61
C VAL A 85 0.76 13.44 16.32
N THR A 86 -0.14 12.49 16.58
CA THR A 86 -1.41 12.75 17.29
C THR A 86 -1.31 12.70 18.82
N ASN A 87 -0.16 12.29 19.38
CA ASN A 87 0.11 12.31 20.83
C ASN A 87 0.30 13.73 21.42
N GLY A 88 -0.13 14.77 20.70
CA GLY A 88 -0.31 16.12 21.22
C GLY A 88 -1.76 16.54 21.45
N ASN A 89 -2.79 15.80 20.99
CA ASN A 89 -4.20 16.16 21.24
C ASN A 89 -5.22 15.09 20.76
N MET A 90 -5.24 13.89 21.36
CA MET A 90 -6.28 12.92 21.01
C MET A 90 -6.86 12.18 22.23
N PRO A 91 -7.77 12.84 22.97
CA PRO A 91 -8.93 12.11 23.48
C PRO A 91 -10.29 12.86 23.37
N LEU A 92 -10.34 14.12 22.93
CA LEU A 92 -11.61 14.89 22.96
C LEU A 92 -12.60 14.49 21.86
N MET A 93 -12.14 14.22 20.63
CA MET A 93 -13.03 13.84 19.52
C MET A 93 -13.77 12.53 19.79
N ILE A 94 -13.11 11.54 20.40
CA ILE A 94 -13.73 10.26 20.74
C ILE A 94 -14.78 10.46 21.84
N ILE A 95 -14.47 11.26 22.87
CA ILE A 95 -15.44 11.59 23.94
C ILE A 95 -16.65 12.35 23.37
N ILE A 96 -16.44 13.32 22.47
CA ILE A 96 -17.53 14.07 21.83
C ILE A 96 -18.41 13.15 20.99
N ILE A 97 -17.84 12.26 20.19
CA ILE A 97 -18.60 11.30 19.38
C ILE A 97 -19.40 10.33 20.27
N TYR A 98 -18.80 9.79 21.33
CA TYR A 98 -19.50 8.93 22.30
C TYR A 98 -20.62 9.68 23.02
N HIS A 99 -20.39 10.93 23.43
CA HIS A 99 -21.39 11.75 24.11
C HIS A 99 -22.55 12.11 23.16
N GLN A 100 -22.26 12.46 21.89
CA GLN A 100 -23.27 12.73 20.88
C GLN A 100 -24.13 11.49 20.59
N ILE A 101 -23.52 10.31 20.47
CA ILE A 101 -24.23 9.03 20.26
C ILE A 101 -25.14 8.67 21.45
N ILE A 102 -24.68 8.93 22.68
CA ILE A 102 -25.47 8.70 23.89
C ILE A 102 -26.66 9.68 23.95
N LEU A 103 -26.45 10.96 23.63
CA LEU A 103 -27.51 11.97 23.56
C LEU A 103 -28.54 11.67 22.48
N THR A 104 -28.13 11.22 21.28
CA THR A 104 -29.06 10.86 20.21
C THR A 104 -29.85 9.58 20.53
N ASN A 105 -29.25 8.59 21.20
CA ASN A 105 -29.97 7.38 21.60
C ASN A 105 -30.99 7.63 22.71
N LYS A 106 -30.74 8.60 23.60
CA LYS A 106 -31.68 8.97 24.67
C LYS A 106 -32.91 9.74 24.16
N LEU A 107 -32.81 10.38 22.98
CA LEU A 107 -33.89 11.15 22.37
C LEU A 107 -34.85 10.30 21.51
N ILE A 108 -34.49 9.05 21.21
CA ILE A 108 -35.29 8.11 20.39
C ILE A 108 -36.16 7.18 21.25
N LEU A 109 -35.94 7.16 22.57
CA LEU A 109 -36.59 6.25 23.53
C LEU A 109 -37.64 6.94 24.43
N LEU A 110 -38.08 8.16 24.08
CA LEU A 110 -39.17 8.93 24.68
C LEU A 110 -40.07 9.46 23.56
#